data_AF-A0A9P6ZGU0-F1
#
_entry.id   AF-A0A9P6ZGU0-F1
#
_cell.length_a   1.000
_cell.length_b   1.000
_cell.length_c   1.000
_cell.angle_alpha   90.00
_cell.angle_beta   90.00
_cell.angle_gamma   90.00
#
_symmetry.space_group_name_H-M   'P 1'
#
loop_
_entity.id
_entity.type
_entity.pdbx_description
1 polymer ?
#
loop_
_entity_poly.entity_id
_entity_poly.type
_entity_poly.pdbx_seq_one_letter_code
_entity_poly.pdbx_strand_id
1 'polypeptide(L)'
;MSRLVSLFTNAAEDYPLTPVVESYPLNNLHLAAAMHMYPPQTAAPVSLDSHLSVTSSSTKEFTMVLFDRASETTRRKRDDDDQLHNKIFLKEVDQLSRLQDDRLGLDEAQKEAHIEQDRLLSEKDALFQYEARVTREKLLAEKEAKLACFSSEYSSKIASLDVHMDMFVWGALLIYLQSQMQQANTTRSIPSPAWHHIVGKRPVATCMNIVGFSIISDTSSESDGDEEPQIGIRDNAAPLLTSLLADVPIQNSTVGMLVEALAKALQILLQTTPPRATRSKHKTHKPPVKNFTDAQRRNNKANIWELFQIAFHFMKDGEFMLHETVSLKAISSFMYGSGMGPNPLELQWDMTMTHNSKWNQKVIDILCSQYTSLLEKNQWTSRFRQSIMDDITNKFNQCCKCWRKVQPHVPSNGIHKTMQEVGDRLVDQTNE
;
A
#
# COMPACT_ATOMS: atom_id res chain seq x y z
N MET A 1 9.21 -61.82 -25.58
CA MET A 1 9.07 -60.74 -24.58
C MET A 1 7.91 -59.83 -24.96
N SER A 2 6.69 -60.28 -24.65
CA SER A 2 5.44 -59.54 -24.79
C SER A 2 4.42 -60.31 -23.95
N ARG A 3 3.70 -59.60 -23.07
CA ARG A 3 2.83 -60.04 -21.96
C ARG A 3 3.49 -59.89 -20.59
N LEU A 4 3.33 -58.71 -19.98
CA LEU A 4 3.12 -58.49 -18.54
C LEU A 4 2.94 -56.97 -18.26
N VAL A 5 1.87 -56.38 -18.80
CA VAL A 5 1.33 -55.08 -18.34
C VAL A 5 -0.19 -55.17 -18.44
N SER A 6 -0.82 -55.79 -17.45
CA SER A 6 -2.27 -55.72 -17.22
C SER A 6 -2.58 -56.45 -15.92
N LEU A 7 -2.31 -55.81 -14.79
CA LEU A 7 -2.85 -56.15 -13.47
C LEU A 7 -2.40 -55.03 -12.53
N PHE A 8 -3.22 -53.99 -12.38
CA PHE A 8 -3.40 -53.15 -11.18
C PHE A 8 -4.31 -51.96 -11.54
N THR A 9 -5.54 -52.27 -11.91
CA THR A 9 -6.68 -51.36 -11.83
C THR A 9 -7.87 -52.22 -11.39
N ASN A 10 -8.61 -51.74 -10.39
CA ASN A 10 -9.80 -52.32 -9.75
C ASN A 10 -9.55 -53.11 -8.46
N ALA A 11 -9.51 -52.40 -7.33
CA ALA A 11 -10.17 -52.81 -6.09
C ALA A 11 -10.23 -51.62 -5.11
N ALA A 12 -11.44 -51.10 -4.88
CA ALA A 12 -11.98 -50.53 -3.63
C ALA A 12 -12.87 -49.30 -3.89
N GLU A 13 -14.10 -49.56 -4.36
CA GLU A 13 -15.27 -48.76 -4.03
C GLU A 13 -15.84 -49.19 -2.67
N ASP A 14 -16.69 -48.33 -2.11
CA ASP A 14 -17.63 -48.50 -0.99
C ASP A 14 -17.16 -48.19 0.44
N TYR A 15 -17.33 -46.91 0.84
CA TYR A 15 -18.05 -46.52 2.07
C TYR A 15 -18.42 -45.01 2.01
N PRO A 16 -19.71 -44.63 1.94
CA PRO A 16 -20.11 -43.24 2.13
C PRO A 16 -20.41 -43.01 3.62
N LEU A 17 -19.44 -42.44 4.35
CA LEU A 17 -19.72 -41.81 5.64
C LEU A 17 -20.19 -40.37 5.39
N THR A 18 -21.51 -40.21 5.35
CA THR A 18 -22.17 -38.90 5.47
C THR A 18 -21.78 -38.25 6.81
N PRO A 19 -21.21 -37.03 6.82
CA PRO A 19 -21.18 -36.25 8.05
C PRO A 19 -22.61 -35.80 8.36
N VAL A 20 -23.10 -36.21 9.52
CA VAL A 20 -24.32 -35.67 10.14
C VAL A 20 -24.09 -34.19 10.37
N VAL A 21 -24.64 -33.35 9.50
CA VAL A 21 -24.78 -31.92 9.71
C VAL A 21 -25.90 -31.76 10.74
N GLU A 22 -25.53 -31.50 11.99
CA GLU A 22 -26.44 -30.94 12.99
C GLU A 22 -26.89 -29.56 12.51
N SER A 23 -28.01 -29.54 11.81
CA SER A 23 -28.76 -28.33 11.50
C SER A 23 -29.33 -27.75 12.79
N TYR A 24 -28.72 -26.69 13.30
CA TYR A 24 -29.33 -25.82 14.30
C TYR A 24 -30.57 -25.14 13.70
N PRO A 25 -31.74 -25.17 14.37
CA PRO A 25 -32.88 -24.38 13.93
C PRO A 25 -32.59 -22.90 14.16
N LEU A 26 -32.39 -22.17 13.07
CA LEU A 26 -32.48 -20.71 12.99
C LEU A 26 -33.93 -20.29 13.28
N ASN A 27 -34.27 -20.22 14.57
CA ASN A 27 -35.50 -19.58 15.02
C ASN A 27 -35.36 -18.06 14.84
N ASN A 28 -36.06 -17.55 13.82
CA ASN A 28 -36.85 -16.32 13.85
C ASN A 28 -36.35 -15.19 14.77
N LEU A 29 -35.47 -14.35 14.25
CA LEU A 29 -35.40 -12.94 14.63
C LEU A 29 -35.97 -12.11 13.49
N HIS A 30 -37.30 -11.99 13.54
CA HIS A 30 -38.05 -10.92 12.88
C HIS A 30 -37.54 -9.58 13.46
N LEU A 31 -36.54 -8.98 12.83
CA LEU A 31 -36.23 -7.58 13.09
C LEU A 31 -37.22 -6.75 12.29
N ALA A 32 -38.29 -6.34 12.98
CA ALA A 32 -39.27 -5.41 12.46
C ALA A 32 -38.54 -4.16 11.93
N ALA A 33 -38.74 -3.89 10.65
CA ALA A 33 -38.40 -2.63 10.02
C ALA A 33 -39.25 -1.52 10.67
N ALA A 34 -38.73 -0.90 11.72
CA ALA A 34 -39.19 0.40 12.17
C ALA A 34 -38.71 1.43 11.14
N MET A 35 -39.54 1.69 10.13
CA MET A 35 -39.44 2.91 9.34
C MET A 35 -39.55 4.10 10.28
N HIS A 36 -38.42 4.64 10.71
CA HIS A 36 -38.36 5.95 11.31
C HIS A 36 -38.61 6.97 10.20
N MET A 37 -39.85 7.44 10.12
CA MET A 37 -40.18 8.65 9.39
C MET A 37 -39.39 9.81 10.01
N TYR A 38 -38.58 10.46 9.19
CA TYR A 38 -37.95 11.73 9.53
C TYR A 38 -39.02 12.77 9.90
N PRO A 39 -38.84 13.56 10.98
CA PRO A 39 -39.62 14.75 11.18
C PRO A 39 -39.25 15.81 10.12
N PRO A 40 -40.19 16.67 9.72
CA PRO A 40 -39.95 17.69 8.69
C PRO A 40 -38.89 18.68 9.16
N GLN A 41 -37.97 19.02 8.26
CA GLN A 41 -36.94 20.03 8.44
C GLN A 41 -37.59 21.39 8.74
N THR A 42 -37.42 21.87 9.96
CA THR A 42 -37.65 23.27 10.31
C THR A 42 -36.56 24.10 9.64
N ALA A 43 -36.98 25.08 8.85
CA ALA A 43 -36.13 25.99 8.10
C ALA A 43 -35.03 26.61 8.98
N ALA A 44 -33.80 26.61 8.45
CA ALA A 44 -32.66 27.29 9.04
C ALA A 44 -32.93 28.79 9.19
N PRO A 45 -32.57 29.43 10.32
CA PRO A 45 -32.53 30.87 10.38
C PRO A 45 -31.38 31.37 9.50
N VAL A 46 -31.70 32.32 8.64
CA VAL A 46 -30.77 33.09 7.82
C VAL A 46 -29.74 33.74 8.74
N SER A 47 -28.50 33.25 8.69
CA SER A 47 -27.35 33.90 9.32
C SER A 47 -27.04 35.19 8.56
N LEU A 48 -27.41 36.32 9.15
CA LEU A 48 -27.01 37.64 8.71
C LEU A 48 -25.69 37.97 9.42
N ASP A 49 -24.58 37.49 8.85
CA ASP A 49 -23.23 37.88 9.26
C ASP A 49 -23.03 39.37 9.00
N SER A 50 -23.33 40.15 10.03
CA SER A 50 -23.02 41.57 10.13
C SER A 50 -21.61 41.68 10.67
N HIS A 51 -20.63 41.81 9.77
CA HIS A 51 -19.28 42.23 10.13
C HIS A 51 -19.31 43.65 10.72
N LEU A 52 -19.46 43.74 12.05
CA LEU A 52 -19.09 44.93 12.81
C LEU A 52 -17.86 44.60 13.65
N SER A 53 -16.72 44.92 13.07
CA SER A 53 -15.43 45.06 13.74
C SER A 53 -15.55 46.17 14.79
N VAL A 54 -15.91 45.81 16.03
CA VAL A 54 -15.78 46.73 17.18
C VAL A 54 -14.32 46.75 17.57
N THR A 55 -13.58 47.71 17.02
CA THR A 55 -12.28 48.12 17.53
C THR A 55 -12.46 48.69 18.93
N SER A 56 -11.88 47.99 19.90
CA SER A 56 -11.61 48.49 21.24
C SER A 56 -10.69 49.71 21.15
N SER A 57 -11.26 50.91 21.21
CA SER A 57 -10.50 52.13 21.36
C SER A 57 -11.28 53.17 22.14
N SER A 58 -10.58 53.77 23.10
CA SER A 58 -10.89 55.03 23.77
C SER A 58 -11.86 54.94 24.96
N THR A 59 -11.27 54.65 26.12
CA THR A 59 -11.51 55.42 27.35
C THR A 59 -11.68 56.89 27.00
N LYS A 60 -12.92 57.40 27.06
CA LYS A 60 -13.19 58.84 27.12
C LYS A 60 -13.55 59.14 28.57
N GLU A 61 -12.64 59.87 29.21
CA GLU A 61 -12.88 60.63 30.41
C GLU A 61 -14.18 61.43 30.24
N PHE A 62 -15.18 61.11 31.05
CA PHE A 62 -16.38 61.91 31.15
C PHE A 62 -16.03 63.12 32.02
N THR A 63 -15.53 64.18 31.38
CA THR A 63 -15.28 65.46 32.02
C THR A 63 -16.62 66.07 32.44
N MET A 64 -16.87 66.05 33.75
CA MET A 64 -18.00 66.68 34.41
C MET A 64 -17.77 68.21 34.41
N VAL A 65 -18.09 68.89 33.30
CA VAL A 65 -18.01 70.35 33.19
C VAL A 65 -19.36 70.96 33.55
N LEU A 66 -19.37 71.61 34.72
CA LEU A 66 -20.01 72.89 35.03
C LEU A 66 -21.12 73.35 34.07
N PHE A 67 -22.37 73.24 34.54
CA PHE A 67 -23.41 74.21 34.20
C PHE A 67 -23.93 74.81 35.49
N ASP A 68 -23.41 75.99 35.78
CA ASP A 68 -23.94 76.87 36.81
C ASP A 68 -24.65 78.04 36.12
N ARG A 69 -25.65 78.60 36.80
CA ARG A 69 -26.29 79.90 36.52
C ARG A 69 -27.45 79.94 35.53
N ALA A 70 -28.65 79.68 36.06
CA ALA A 70 -29.71 80.70 36.22
C ALA A 70 -31.05 80.03 36.55
N SER A 71 -31.56 80.19 37.78
CA SER A 71 -32.99 80.42 38.08
C SER A 71 -33.25 80.24 39.57
N GLU A 72 -33.01 81.31 40.32
CA GLU A 72 -33.37 81.46 41.71
C GLU A 72 -34.70 82.23 41.78
N THR A 73 -35.81 81.57 41.45
CA THR A 73 -37.17 82.15 41.63
C THR A 73 -38.31 81.12 41.65
N THR A 74 -38.03 79.86 42.01
CA THR A 74 -39.05 78.80 42.15
C THR A 74 -38.72 77.86 43.31
N ARG A 75 -38.49 78.43 44.51
CA ARG A 75 -37.85 77.74 45.64
C ARG A 75 -38.80 76.98 46.59
N ARG A 76 -40.04 76.70 46.18
CA ARG A 76 -41.00 75.92 47.00
C ARG A 76 -41.81 74.86 46.24
N LYS A 77 -41.51 74.65 44.95
CA LYS A 77 -42.15 73.60 44.13
C LYS A 77 -41.14 72.63 43.50
N ARG A 78 -39.83 72.85 43.67
CA ARG A 78 -38.75 72.00 43.15
C ARG A 78 -38.41 70.79 44.04
N ASP A 79 -38.63 70.91 45.35
CA ASP A 79 -38.23 69.85 46.29
C ASP A 79 -39.02 68.54 46.07
N ASP A 80 -40.25 68.62 45.53
CA ASP A 80 -41.06 67.43 45.22
C ASP A 80 -40.63 66.75 43.90
N ASP A 81 -40.22 67.53 42.90
CA ASP A 81 -39.79 67.01 41.58
C ASP A 81 -38.41 66.34 41.69
N ASP A 82 -37.49 66.90 42.48
CA ASP A 82 -36.17 66.31 42.74
C ASP A 82 -36.28 64.98 43.52
N GLN A 83 -37.30 64.86 44.37
CA GLN A 83 -37.56 63.61 45.10
C GLN A 83 -38.13 62.51 44.18
N LEU A 84 -38.91 62.88 43.17
CA LEU A 84 -39.43 61.95 42.17
C LEU A 84 -38.32 61.44 41.24
N HIS A 85 -37.42 62.32 40.79
CA HIS A 85 -36.26 61.95 39.97
C HIS A 85 -35.31 61.00 40.70
N ASN A 86 -35.01 61.25 41.98
CA ASN A 86 -34.18 60.33 42.76
C ASN A 86 -34.83 58.94 42.94
N LYS A 87 -36.15 58.87 43.11
CA LYS A 87 -36.87 57.58 43.19
C LYS A 87 -36.87 56.82 41.86
N ILE A 88 -36.96 57.51 40.73
CA ILE A 88 -36.90 56.88 39.40
C ILE A 88 -35.48 56.36 39.16
N PHE A 89 -34.46 57.17 39.42
CA PHE A 89 -33.06 56.78 39.25
C PHE A 89 -32.69 55.56 40.09
N LEU A 90 -33.11 55.51 41.36
CA LEU A 90 -32.88 54.34 42.23
C LEU A 90 -33.53 53.06 41.70
N LYS A 91 -34.74 53.16 41.12
CA LYS A 91 -35.40 52.00 40.49
C LYS A 91 -34.67 51.52 39.24
N GLU A 92 -34.16 52.44 38.42
CA GLU A 92 -33.38 52.10 37.23
C GLU A 92 -32.06 51.44 37.60
N VAL A 93 -31.36 51.95 38.62
CA VAL A 93 -30.12 51.34 39.13
C VAL A 93 -30.38 49.93 39.68
N ASP A 94 -31.46 49.72 40.43
CA ASP A 94 -31.82 48.37 40.93
C ASP A 94 -32.15 47.41 39.77
N GLN A 95 -32.86 47.87 38.73
CA GLN A 95 -33.14 47.06 37.53
C GLN A 95 -31.87 46.73 36.75
N LEU A 96 -30.96 47.69 36.58
CA LEU A 96 -29.68 47.46 35.91
C LEU A 96 -28.80 46.48 36.68
N SER A 97 -28.79 46.55 38.01
CA SER A 97 -28.08 45.59 38.85
C SER A 97 -28.60 44.16 38.63
N ARG A 98 -29.93 43.96 38.61
CA ARG A 98 -30.54 42.64 38.36
C ARG A 98 -30.22 42.12 36.96
N LEU A 99 -30.31 42.96 35.94
CA LEU A 99 -29.96 42.58 34.56
C LEU A 99 -28.48 42.23 34.41
N GLN A 100 -27.60 42.87 35.18
CA GLN A 100 -26.18 42.54 35.19
C GLN A 100 -25.92 41.18 35.86
N ASP A 101 -26.61 40.87 36.95
CA ASP A 101 -26.53 39.56 37.60
C ASP A 101 -27.08 38.44 36.69
N ASP A 102 -28.22 38.68 36.02
CA ASP A 102 -28.81 37.75 35.05
C ASP A 102 -27.85 37.49 33.87
N ARG A 103 -27.16 38.53 33.40
CA ARG A 103 -26.16 38.41 32.32
C ARG A 103 -24.95 37.59 32.75
N LEU A 104 -24.45 37.80 33.97
CA LEU A 104 -23.34 36.99 34.51
C LEU A 104 -23.75 35.52 34.64
N GLY A 105 -24.98 35.24 35.08
CA GLY A 105 -25.51 33.88 35.14
C GLY A 105 -25.64 33.23 33.76
N LEU A 106 -26.03 33.99 32.73
CA LEU A 106 -26.09 33.50 31.35
C LEU A 106 -24.69 33.18 30.78
N ASP A 107 -23.71 34.05 31.01
CA ASP A 107 -22.33 33.84 30.56
C ASP A 107 -21.70 32.61 31.24
N GLU A 108 -22.01 32.37 32.52
CA GLU A 108 -21.58 31.17 33.25
C GLU A 108 -22.25 29.90 32.70
N ALA A 109 -23.57 29.91 32.49
CA ALA A 109 -24.30 28.79 31.90
C ALA A 109 -23.82 28.47 30.48
N GLN A 110 -23.50 29.49 29.67
CA GLN A 110 -22.94 29.28 28.33
C GLN A 110 -21.55 28.64 28.39
N LYS A 111 -20.71 29.06 29.34
CA LYS A 111 -19.39 28.46 29.55
C LYS A 111 -19.49 27.00 30.00
N GLU A 112 -20.41 26.68 30.92
CA GLU A 112 -20.67 25.30 31.34
C GLU A 112 -21.16 24.44 30.16
N ALA A 113 -22.06 24.96 29.33
CA ALA A 113 -22.55 24.25 28.15
C ALA A 113 -21.41 23.94 27.15
N HIS A 114 -20.47 24.86 26.96
CA HIS A 114 -19.29 24.62 26.13
C HIS A 114 -18.37 23.54 26.72
N ILE A 115 -18.11 23.57 28.03
CA ILE A 115 -17.31 22.55 28.71
C ILE A 115 -17.96 21.17 28.57
N GLU A 116 -19.28 21.08 28.73
CA GLU A 116 -20.00 19.81 28.60
C GLU A 116 -20.00 19.31 27.14
N GLN A 117 -20.11 20.21 26.16
CA GLN A 117 -19.97 19.85 24.75
C GLN A 117 -18.58 19.27 24.44
N ASP A 118 -17.52 19.88 24.95
CA ASP A 118 -16.14 19.39 24.78
C ASP A 118 -15.94 18.04 25.47
N ARG A 119 -16.54 17.85 26.67
CA ARG A 119 -16.55 16.57 27.38
C ARG A 119 -17.21 15.46 26.54
N LEU A 120 -18.36 15.74 25.94
CA LEU A 120 -19.10 14.78 25.10
C LEU A 120 -18.35 14.45 23.79
N LEU A 121 -17.67 15.44 23.19
CA LEU A 121 -16.83 15.20 22.02
C LEU A 121 -15.63 14.30 22.36
N SER A 122 -14.96 14.56 23.48
CA SER A 122 -13.87 13.73 23.97
C SER A 122 -14.32 12.29 24.28
N GLU A 123 -15.50 12.12 24.86
CA GLU A 123 -16.09 10.79 25.13
C GLU A 123 -16.41 10.02 23.83
N LYS A 124 -16.92 10.71 22.80
CA LYS A 124 -17.16 10.12 21.47
C LYS A 124 -15.87 9.69 20.79
N ASP A 125 -14.82 10.51 20.86
CA ASP A 125 -13.52 10.18 20.28
C ASP A 125 -12.89 8.97 20.98
N ALA A 126 -13.00 8.89 22.31
CA ALA A 126 -12.55 7.74 23.08
C ALA A 126 -13.29 6.45 22.68
N LEU A 127 -14.62 6.53 22.48
CA LEU A 127 -15.43 5.39 22.05
C LEU A 127 -15.06 4.93 20.63
N PHE A 128 -14.82 5.86 19.70
CA PHE A 128 -14.37 5.54 18.34
C PHE A 128 -12.99 4.87 18.33
N GLN A 129 -12.05 5.34 19.17
CA GLN A 129 -10.75 4.69 19.32
C GLN A 129 -10.85 3.30 19.91
N TYR A 130 -11.75 3.09 20.88
CA TYR A 130 -12.02 1.78 21.46
C TYR A 130 -12.57 0.80 20.42
N GLU A 131 -13.56 1.20 19.62
CA GLU A 131 -14.13 0.36 18.56
C GLU A 131 -13.10 -0.01 17.49
N ALA A 132 -12.25 0.95 17.08
CA ALA A 132 -11.15 0.69 16.15
C ALA A 132 -10.14 -0.32 16.73
N ARG A 133 -9.85 -0.23 18.03
CA ARG A 133 -8.96 -1.18 18.72
C ARG A 133 -9.58 -2.59 18.76
N VAL A 134 -10.84 -2.71 19.16
CA VAL A 134 -11.56 -4.00 19.21
C VAL A 134 -11.60 -4.66 17.83
N THR A 135 -11.85 -3.88 16.77
CA THR A 135 -11.85 -4.37 15.40
C THR A 135 -10.48 -4.90 14.97
N ARG A 136 -9.40 -4.20 15.34
CA ARG A 136 -8.03 -4.63 15.08
C ARG A 136 -7.67 -5.92 15.83
N GLU A 137 -8.01 -6.00 17.12
CA GLU A 137 -7.77 -7.18 17.94
C GLU A 137 -8.54 -8.40 17.39
N LYS A 138 -9.79 -8.22 16.94
CA LYS A 138 -10.57 -9.28 16.28
C LYS A 138 -9.91 -9.77 14.98
N LEU A 139 -9.44 -8.86 14.14
CA LEU A 139 -8.77 -9.21 12.88
C LEU A 139 -7.44 -9.94 13.14
N LEU A 140 -6.67 -9.52 14.15
CA LEU A 140 -5.46 -10.21 14.57
C LEU A 140 -5.76 -11.64 15.05
N ALA A 141 -6.77 -11.82 15.91
CA ALA A 141 -7.18 -13.15 16.38
C ALA A 141 -7.63 -14.05 15.21
N GLU A 142 -8.34 -13.52 14.21
CA GLU A 142 -8.72 -14.27 13.01
C GLU A 142 -7.49 -14.70 12.17
N LYS A 143 -6.50 -13.82 12.04
CA LYS A 143 -5.26 -14.11 11.31
C LYS A 143 -4.41 -15.16 12.04
N GLU A 144 -4.30 -15.06 13.37
CA GLU A 144 -3.64 -16.06 14.21
C GLU A 144 -4.32 -17.43 14.11
N ALA A 145 -5.65 -17.47 14.15
CA ALA A 145 -6.40 -18.72 13.95
C ALA A 145 -6.14 -19.35 12.57
N LYS A 146 -6.12 -18.53 11.50
CA LYS A 146 -5.79 -19.01 10.14
C LYS A 146 -4.36 -19.55 10.04
N LEU A 147 -3.40 -18.87 10.66
CA LEU A 147 -2.01 -19.35 10.72
C LEU A 147 -1.89 -20.66 11.49
N ALA A 148 -2.61 -20.82 12.59
CA ALA A 148 -2.65 -22.07 13.35
C ALA A 148 -3.23 -23.23 12.50
N CYS A 149 -4.31 -22.97 11.75
CA CYS A 149 -4.87 -23.96 10.80
C CYS A 149 -3.86 -24.36 9.72
N PHE A 150 -3.18 -23.39 9.09
CA PHE A 150 -2.16 -23.70 8.09
C PHE A 150 -1.00 -24.50 8.69
N SER A 151 -0.49 -24.09 9.85
CA SER A 151 0.59 -24.81 10.56
C SER A 151 0.21 -26.26 10.84
N SER A 152 -1.03 -26.50 11.28
CA SER A 152 -1.55 -27.86 11.52
C SER A 152 -1.65 -28.67 10.22
N GLU A 153 -2.17 -28.07 9.14
CA GLU A 153 -2.28 -28.72 7.83
C GLU A 153 -0.91 -29.12 7.26
N TYR A 154 0.07 -28.21 7.31
CA TYR A 154 1.43 -28.49 6.83
C TYR A 154 2.13 -29.53 7.71
N SER A 155 1.94 -29.47 9.03
CA SER A 155 2.49 -30.49 9.94
C SER A 155 1.94 -31.88 9.61
N SER A 156 0.65 -31.99 9.30
CA SER A 156 0.03 -33.25 8.87
C SER A 156 0.58 -33.74 7.52
N LYS A 157 0.77 -32.85 6.55
CA LYS A 157 1.40 -33.18 5.25
C LYS A 157 2.84 -33.66 5.40
N ILE A 158 3.62 -33.00 6.25
CA ILE A 158 5.02 -33.41 6.54
C ILE A 158 5.03 -34.79 7.20
N ALA A 159 4.18 -35.02 8.20
CA ALA A 159 4.07 -36.33 8.86
C ALA A 159 3.66 -37.44 7.86
N SER A 160 2.77 -37.15 6.92
CA SER A 160 2.40 -38.10 5.86
C SER A 160 3.54 -38.40 4.89
N LEU A 161 4.38 -37.40 4.58
CA LEU A 161 5.55 -37.58 3.70
C LEU A 161 6.65 -38.37 4.39
N ASP A 162 6.84 -38.18 5.70
CA ASP A 162 7.84 -38.88 6.49
C ASP A 162 7.59 -40.39 6.48
N VAL A 163 6.33 -40.82 6.67
CA VAL A 163 5.92 -42.23 6.57
C VAL A 163 6.20 -42.81 5.18
N HIS A 164 5.96 -42.03 4.12
CA HIS A 164 6.18 -42.48 2.74
C HIS A 164 7.67 -42.56 2.39
N MET A 165 8.48 -41.60 2.88
CA MET A 165 9.92 -41.58 2.69
C MET A 165 10.60 -42.71 3.44
N ASP A 166 10.18 -42.98 4.69
CA ASP A 166 10.67 -44.14 5.43
C ASP A 166 10.36 -45.44 4.69
N MET A 167 9.13 -45.63 4.19
CA MET A 167 8.80 -46.81 3.40
C MET A 167 9.67 -46.97 2.15
N PHE A 168 9.95 -45.88 1.45
CA PHE A 168 10.75 -45.91 0.22
C PHE A 168 12.24 -46.17 0.50
N VAL A 169 12.80 -45.50 1.51
CA VAL A 169 14.21 -45.67 1.92
C VAL A 169 14.45 -47.07 2.47
N TRP A 170 13.57 -47.57 3.34
CA TRP A 170 13.66 -48.95 3.84
C TRP A 170 13.45 -49.98 2.73
N GLY A 171 12.54 -49.74 1.78
CA GLY A 171 12.34 -50.61 0.62
C GLY A 171 13.58 -50.68 -0.28
N ALA A 172 14.18 -49.53 -0.60
CA ALA A 172 15.41 -49.47 -1.38
C ALA A 172 16.59 -50.15 -0.68
N LEU A 173 16.72 -49.96 0.64
CA LEU A 173 17.75 -50.62 1.45
C LEU A 173 17.56 -52.15 1.47
N LEU A 174 16.32 -52.63 1.58
CA LEU A 174 16.01 -54.06 1.55
C LEU A 174 16.37 -54.69 0.20
N ILE A 175 16.03 -54.03 -0.91
CA ILE A 175 16.40 -54.48 -2.27
C ILE A 175 17.92 -54.53 -2.43
N TYR A 176 18.62 -53.50 -1.95
CA TYR A 176 20.08 -53.44 -2.00
C TYR A 176 20.74 -54.59 -1.20
N LEU A 177 20.28 -54.83 0.03
CA LEU A 177 20.77 -55.93 0.87
C LEU A 177 20.48 -57.30 0.24
N GLN A 178 19.31 -57.49 -0.36
CA GLN A 178 18.96 -58.72 -1.06
C GLN A 178 19.83 -58.96 -2.30
N SER A 179 20.16 -57.90 -3.05
CA SER A 179 21.11 -57.97 -4.17
C SER A 179 22.51 -58.38 -3.70
N GLN A 180 23.01 -57.80 -2.60
CA GLN A 180 24.32 -58.16 -2.04
C GLN A 180 24.37 -59.63 -1.58
N MET A 181 23.30 -60.12 -0.93
CA MET A 181 23.14 -61.53 -0.54
C MET A 181 23.15 -62.49 -1.75
N GLN A 182 22.50 -62.10 -2.85
CA GLN A 182 22.52 -62.90 -4.08
C GLN A 182 23.91 -62.94 -4.72
N GLN A 183 24.61 -61.79 -4.78
CA GLN A 183 25.98 -61.71 -5.31
C GLN A 183 26.97 -62.58 -4.51
N ALA A 184 26.83 -62.59 -3.18
CA ALA A 184 27.66 -63.42 -2.29
C ALA A 184 27.44 -64.94 -2.46
N ASN A 185 26.24 -65.37 -2.87
CA ASN A 185 25.95 -66.79 -3.10
C ASN A 185 26.43 -67.27 -4.48
N THR A 186 26.49 -66.41 -5.49
CA THR A 186 27.02 -66.75 -6.83
C THR A 186 28.54 -66.93 -6.89
N THR A 187 29.29 -66.44 -5.91
CA THR A 187 30.76 -66.58 -5.87
C THR A 187 31.26 -67.84 -5.16
N ARG A 188 30.35 -68.69 -4.65
CA ARG A 188 30.72 -69.93 -3.93
C ARG A 188 30.75 -71.15 -4.86
N SER A 189 31.57 -71.11 -5.90
CA SER A 189 31.99 -72.31 -6.63
C SER A 189 33.34 -72.11 -7.32
N ILE A 190 34.37 -71.83 -6.52
CA ILE A 190 35.76 -71.97 -6.97
C ILE A 190 36.47 -72.83 -5.92
N PRO A 191 37.15 -73.93 -6.32
CA PRO A 191 37.84 -74.80 -5.38
C PRO A 191 39.01 -74.03 -4.73
N SER A 192 39.11 -74.19 -3.42
CA SER A 192 40.21 -73.71 -2.57
C SER A 192 41.59 -74.07 -3.15
N PRO A 193 42.47 -73.09 -3.43
CA PRO A 193 43.88 -73.37 -3.67
C PRO A 193 44.61 -73.50 -2.34
N ALA A 194 45.45 -74.53 -2.27
CA ALA A 194 46.26 -74.89 -1.12
C ALA A 194 47.18 -73.73 -0.67
N TRP A 195 47.19 -73.48 0.63
CA TRP A 195 48.11 -72.59 1.32
C TRP A 195 49.52 -73.19 1.32
N HIS A 196 50.42 -72.62 0.54
CA HIS A 196 51.86 -72.76 0.76
C HIS A 196 52.49 -71.40 1.05
N HIS A 197 52.97 -71.28 2.29
CA HIS A 197 54.06 -70.46 2.80
C HIS A 197 54.73 -69.49 1.82
N ILE A 198 54.58 -68.18 2.06
CA ILE A 198 55.67 -67.22 1.83
C ILE A 198 55.75 -66.26 3.02
N VAL A 199 56.80 -66.49 3.80
CA VAL A 199 57.40 -65.57 4.77
C VAL A 199 58.05 -64.42 3.99
N GLY A 200 57.83 -63.17 4.40
CA GLY A 200 58.82 -62.13 4.11
C GLY A 200 58.33 -60.69 3.97
N LYS A 201 58.74 -59.90 4.97
CA LYS A 201 59.22 -58.50 4.87
C LYS A 201 58.19 -57.38 4.74
N ARG A 202 58.03 -56.68 5.88
CA ARG A 202 57.55 -55.30 6.01
C ARG A 202 58.41 -54.33 5.19
N PRO A 203 57.81 -53.29 4.60
CA PRO A 203 58.47 -52.00 4.45
C PRO A 203 57.93 -51.00 5.48
N VAL A 204 58.89 -50.28 6.05
CA VAL A 204 58.73 -49.08 6.87
C VAL A 204 58.73 -47.87 5.94
N ALA A 205 57.76 -46.97 6.09
CA ALA A 205 57.81 -45.55 5.70
C ALA A 205 56.72 -44.85 6.53
N THR A 206 57.00 -44.05 7.56
CA THR A 206 57.58 -42.70 7.59
C THR A 206 56.70 -41.64 6.90
N CYS A 207 55.90 -40.98 7.76
CA CYS A 207 55.53 -39.56 7.80
C CYS A 207 55.00 -38.83 6.55
N MET A 208 53.78 -38.28 6.65
CA MET A 208 53.53 -36.84 6.47
C MET A 208 52.15 -36.42 7.04
N ASN A 209 52.18 -35.48 7.99
CA ASN A 209 51.11 -34.50 8.21
C ASN A 209 51.00 -33.62 6.97
N ILE A 210 49.79 -33.09 6.66
CA ILE A 210 49.51 -31.69 6.28
C ILE A 210 48.09 -31.54 5.68
N VAL A 211 47.33 -30.63 6.32
CA VAL A 211 46.33 -29.68 5.80
C VAL A 211 44.90 -30.12 5.55
N GLY A 212 44.01 -29.37 6.21
CA GLY A 212 42.56 -29.42 6.07
C GLY A 212 42.06 -28.79 4.79
N PHE A 213 40.90 -29.27 4.35
CA PHE A 213 40.19 -28.74 3.20
C PHE A 213 39.35 -27.54 3.61
N SER A 214 39.70 -26.37 3.08
CA SER A 214 38.76 -25.27 2.83
C SER A 214 37.94 -25.59 1.58
N ILE A 215 36.64 -25.35 1.63
CA ILE A 215 35.72 -25.46 0.50
C ILE A 215 35.32 -24.05 0.06
N ILE A 216 35.91 -23.59 -1.07
CA ILE A 216 35.56 -22.43 -1.94
C ILE A 216 36.27 -22.78 -3.28
N SER A 217 35.77 -22.72 -4.51
CA SER A 217 34.47 -22.46 -5.15
C SER A 217 34.58 -22.88 -6.65
N ASP A 218 33.43 -22.92 -7.33
CA ASP A 218 33.18 -22.66 -8.77
C ASP A 218 33.74 -23.59 -9.87
N THR A 219 32.79 -24.26 -10.56
CA THR A 219 32.61 -24.18 -12.02
C THR A 219 31.10 -24.38 -12.29
N SER A 220 30.39 -23.34 -12.72
CA SER A 220 30.01 -23.13 -14.13
C SER A 220 29.39 -24.36 -14.78
N SER A 221 28.06 -24.43 -14.82
CA SER A 221 27.34 -25.25 -15.80
C SER A 221 26.13 -24.46 -16.29
N GLU A 222 26.26 -23.94 -17.51
CA GLU A 222 25.15 -23.59 -18.39
C GLU A 222 24.25 -24.84 -18.56
N SER A 223 22.93 -24.64 -18.52
CA SER A 223 21.95 -25.57 -19.08
C SER A 223 20.75 -24.76 -19.53
N ASP A 224 20.74 -24.48 -20.83
CA ASP A 224 19.56 -24.18 -21.63
C ASP A 224 18.60 -25.39 -21.71
N GLY A 225 17.32 -25.11 -21.99
CA GLY A 225 16.27 -26.06 -22.38
C GLY A 225 15.01 -25.92 -21.54
N ASP A 226 14.02 -25.12 -21.98
CA ASP A 226 12.80 -25.57 -22.71
C ASP A 226 11.65 -25.83 -21.70
N GLU A 227 10.37 -25.46 -21.86
CA GLU A 227 9.52 -25.02 -22.97
C GLU A 227 8.21 -24.48 -22.32
N GLU A 228 7.53 -23.50 -22.93
CA GLU A 228 6.13 -23.13 -22.61
C GLU A 228 5.26 -23.33 -23.87
N PRO A 229 4.01 -23.84 -23.81
CA PRO A 229 3.29 -24.31 -24.99
C PRO A 229 2.47 -23.21 -25.66
N GLN A 230 2.58 -23.11 -27.00
CA GLN A 230 1.70 -22.27 -27.81
C GLN A 230 0.40 -23.02 -28.17
N ILE A 231 -0.73 -22.45 -27.72
CA ILE A 231 -2.08 -22.78 -28.19
C ILE A 231 -2.37 -21.93 -29.44
N GLY A 232 -2.70 -22.62 -30.53
CA GLY A 232 -2.93 -22.03 -31.85
C GLY A 232 -4.24 -21.25 -31.99
N ILE A 233 -4.20 -20.28 -32.90
CA ILE A 233 -5.38 -19.70 -33.54
C ILE A 233 -5.19 -19.81 -35.06
N ARG A 234 -6.22 -20.37 -35.69
CA ARG A 234 -6.40 -20.67 -37.11
C ARG A 234 -7.08 -19.47 -37.78
N ASP A 235 -6.56 -18.99 -38.92
CA ASP A 235 -7.26 -18.92 -40.20
C ASP A 235 -6.55 -18.04 -41.27
N ASN A 236 -6.21 -18.70 -42.38
CA ASN A 236 -6.30 -18.29 -43.80
C ASN A 236 -5.77 -16.92 -44.29
N ALA A 237 -4.61 -16.93 -44.97
CA ALA A 237 -4.49 -16.78 -46.44
C ALA A 237 -3.00 -16.65 -46.86
N ALA A 238 -2.59 -17.48 -47.82
CA ALA A 238 -1.25 -17.63 -48.44
C ALA A 238 -0.78 -16.35 -49.23
N PRO A 239 0.46 -16.23 -49.79
CA PRO A 239 1.41 -17.31 -50.09
C PRO A 239 2.95 -17.08 -49.94
N LEU A 240 3.65 -18.23 -49.84
CA LEU A 240 4.93 -18.58 -50.49
C LEU A 240 6.13 -17.61 -50.40
N LEU A 241 6.89 -17.67 -49.30
CA LEU A 241 8.33 -17.30 -49.32
C LEU A 241 9.24 -18.21 -48.48
N THR A 242 8.71 -19.24 -47.80
CA THR A 242 9.51 -20.09 -46.90
C THR A 242 10.25 -21.24 -47.58
N SER A 243 10.04 -21.47 -48.88
CA SER A 243 10.71 -22.57 -49.61
C SER A 243 12.00 -22.16 -50.34
N LEU A 244 12.42 -20.89 -50.29
CA LEU A 244 13.61 -20.41 -51.02
C LEU A 244 14.88 -20.32 -50.15
N LEU A 245 14.80 -20.58 -48.84
CA LEU A 245 15.93 -20.39 -47.92
C LEU A 245 16.39 -21.68 -47.23
N ALA A 246 15.80 -22.84 -47.56
CA ALA A 246 16.11 -24.08 -46.84
C ALA A 246 17.49 -24.68 -47.18
N ASP A 247 18.15 -24.26 -48.27
CA ASP A 247 19.39 -24.92 -48.74
C ASP A 247 20.51 -23.96 -49.17
N VAL A 248 20.60 -22.76 -48.57
CA VAL A 248 21.80 -21.92 -48.73
C VAL A 248 22.72 -22.15 -47.53
N PRO A 249 23.88 -22.80 -47.69
CA PRO A 249 24.85 -22.90 -46.62
C PRO A 249 25.30 -21.49 -46.25
N ILE A 250 24.85 -21.00 -45.10
CA ILE A 250 25.27 -19.71 -44.56
C ILE A 250 26.75 -19.87 -44.19
N GLN A 251 27.64 -19.52 -45.13
CA GLN A 251 29.05 -19.41 -44.82
C GLN A 251 29.21 -18.31 -43.76
N ASN A 252 29.97 -18.60 -42.71
CA ASN A 252 30.23 -17.71 -41.57
C ASN A 252 30.69 -16.30 -41.96
N SER A 253 31.19 -16.10 -43.18
CA SER A 253 31.51 -14.78 -43.75
C SER A 253 30.29 -13.86 -43.92
N THR A 254 29.10 -14.42 -44.14
CA THR A 254 27.86 -13.66 -44.39
C THR A 254 27.30 -13.03 -43.11
N VAL A 255 27.47 -13.71 -41.97
CA VAL A 255 27.06 -13.20 -40.66
C VAL A 255 27.94 -12.01 -40.26
N GLY A 256 29.24 -12.06 -40.55
CA GLY A 256 30.17 -10.95 -40.30
C GLY A 256 29.78 -9.67 -41.06
N MET A 257 29.43 -9.79 -42.35
CA MET A 257 28.99 -8.63 -43.13
C MET A 257 27.65 -8.06 -42.65
N LEU A 258 26.74 -8.90 -42.16
CA LEU A 258 25.44 -8.45 -41.65
C LEU A 258 25.60 -7.65 -40.35
N VAL A 259 26.47 -8.13 -39.45
CA VAL A 259 26.78 -7.43 -38.18
C VAL A 259 27.46 -6.08 -38.46
N GLU A 260 28.38 -6.03 -39.43
CA GLU A 260 29.05 -4.77 -39.79
C GLU A 260 28.09 -3.77 -40.46
N ALA A 261 27.17 -4.25 -41.30
CA ALA A 261 26.14 -3.41 -41.90
C ALA A 261 25.17 -2.83 -40.85
N LEU A 262 24.81 -3.62 -39.84
CA LEU A 262 23.95 -3.20 -38.74
C LEU A 262 24.65 -2.17 -37.84
N ALA A 263 25.94 -2.36 -37.57
CA ALA A 263 26.76 -1.39 -36.83
C ALA A 263 26.85 -0.04 -37.56
N LYS A 264 27.07 -0.04 -38.88
CA LYS A 264 27.10 1.19 -39.69
C LYS A 264 25.74 1.89 -39.75
N ALA A 265 24.64 1.13 -39.84
CA ALA A 265 23.29 1.70 -39.82
C ALA A 265 22.97 2.41 -38.49
N LEU A 266 23.37 1.82 -37.35
CA LEU A 266 23.19 2.43 -36.03
C LEU A 266 24.07 3.68 -35.85
N GLN A 267 25.28 3.69 -36.39
CA GLN A 267 26.17 4.85 -36.33
C GLN A 267 25.62 6.04 -37.13
N ILE A 268 25.00 5.79 -38.30
CA ILE A 268 24.32 6.82 -39.10
C ILE A 268 23.13 7.39 -38.33
N LEU A 269 22.32 6.53 -37.69
CA LEU A 269 21.16 6.94 -36.89
C LEU A 269 21.52 7.83 -35.69
N LEU A 270 22.69 7.60 -35.08
CA LEU A 270 23.16 8.41 -33.95
C LEU A 270 23.73 9.77 -34.39
N GLN A 271 24.27 9.87 -35.60
CA GLN A 271 24.87 11.11 -36.12
C GLN A 271 23.84 12.07 -36.75
N THR A 272 22.62 11.61 -37.07
CA THR A 272 21.58 12.46 -37.70
C THR A 272 20.69 13.22 -36.71
N THR A 273 21.06 13.37 -35.44
CA THR A 273 20.28 14.23 -34.53
C THR A 273 20.63 15.71 -34.77
N PRO A 274 19.67 16.53 -35.25
CA PRO A 274 19.97 17.91 -35.63
C PRO A 274 20.29 18.77 -34.38
N PRO A 275 21.19 19.76 -34.52
CA PRO A 275 21.58 20.62 -33.41
C PRO A 275 20.36 21.38 -32.88
N ARG A 276 20.13 21.20 -31.57
CA ARG A 276 19.03 21.74 -30.79
C ARG A 276 19.00 23.28 -30.89
N ALA A 277 18.09 23.80 -31.71
CA ALA A 277 17.83 25.22 -31.80
C ALA A 277 17.43 25.80 -30.43
N THR A 278 18.13 26.86 -30.02
CA THR A 278 17.88 27.64 -28.82
C THR A 278 16.51 28.31 -28.91
N ARG A 279 15.53 27.74 -28.21
CA ARG A 279 14.13 28.17 -28.25
C ARG A 279 13.97 29.51 -27.53
N SER A 280 13.54 30.50 -28.30
CA SER A 280 13.13 31.85 -27.89
C SER A 280 12.08 31.81 -26.77
N LYS A 281 12.29 32.64 -25.74
CA LYS A 281 11.44 32.77 -24.55
C LYS A 281 10.16 33.54 -24.91
N HIS A 282 9.11 32.86 -25.34
CA HIS A 282 7.77 33.43 -25.32
C HIS A 282 7.29 33.54 -23.87
N LYS A 283 7.07 34.78 -23.44
CA LYS A 283 6.59 35.17 -22.11
C LYS A 283 5.09 34.87 -22.04
N THR A 284 4.72 33.64 -21.74
CA THR A 284 3.32 33.26 -21.51
C THR A 284 2.82 33.95 -20.25
N HIS A 285 1.76 34.75 -20.38
CA HIS A 285 1.08 35.41 -19.28
C HIS A 285 0.50 34.34 -18.35
N LYS A 286 1.20 34.02 -17.25
CA LYS A 286 0.68 33.10 -16.23
C LYS A 286 -0.45 33.83 -15.50
N PRO A 287 -1.66 33.27 -15.41
CA PRO A 287 -2.75 33.89 -14.67
C PRO A 287 -2.34 34.09 -13.19
N PRO A 288 -2.88 35.12 -12.51
CA PRO A 288 -2.55 35.43 -11.13
C PRO A 288 -2.86 34.21 -10.24
N VAL A 289 -1.80 33.58 -9.74
CA VAL A 289 -1.91 32.45 -8.81
C VAL A 289 -2.39 33.02 -7.48
N LYS A 290 -3.57 32.59 -7.01
CA LYS A 290 -4.01 32.89 -5.64
C LYS A 290 -2.96 32.34 -4.67
N ASN A 291 -2.30 33.24 -3.94
CA ASN A 291 -1.25 32.86 -3.00
C ASN A 291 -1.88 32.20 -1.77
N PHE A 292 -1.79 30.88 -1.67
CA PHE A 292 -2.17 30.16 -0.45
C PHE A 292 -1.22 30.53 0.70
N THR A 293 -1.78 30.74 1.89
CA THR A 293 -0.99 30.91 3.12
C THR A 293 -0.18 29.65 3.40
N ASP A 294 0.96 29.77 4.11
CA ASP A 294 1.79 28.62 4.46
C ASP A 294 1.03 27.61 5.34
N ALA A 295 0.13 28.09 6.20
CA ALA A 295 -0.77 27.25 6.99
C ALA A 295 -1.69 26.41 6.10
N GLN A 296 -2.32 27.02 5.09
CA GLN A 296 -3.17 26.31 4.16
C GLN A 296 -2.38 25.30 3.30
N ARG A 297 -1.15 25.66 2.89
CA ARG A 297 -0.25 24.71 2.18
C ARG A 297 0.13 23.52 3.05
N ARG A 298 0.38 23.71 4.35
CA ARG A 298 0.63 22.60 5.30
C ARG A 298 -0.60 21.71 5.47
N ASN A 299 -1.78 22.31 5.65
CA ASN A 299 -3.04 21.57 5.78
C ASN A 299 -3.35 20.75 4.52
N ASN A 300 -3.18 21.36 3.35
CA ASN A 300 -3.36 20.69 2.06
C ASN A 300 -2.46 19.46 1.90
N LYS A 301 -1.19 19.56 2.33
CA LYS A 301 -0.27 18.41 2.32
C LYS A 301 -0.73 17.31 3.28
N ALA A 302 -1.23 17.66 4.46
CA ALA A 302 -1.76 16.69 5.42
C ALA A 302 -2.97 15.94 4.84
N ASN A 303 -3.90 16.64 4.19
CA ASN A 303 -5.08 16.02 3.57
C ASN A 303 -4.70 15.06 2.43
N ILE A 304 -3.69 15.41 1.62
CA ILE A 304 -3.18 14.51 0.57
C ILE A 304 -2.52 13.27 1.18
N TRP A 305 -1.84 13.42 2.32
CA TRP A 305 -1.26 12.29 3.02
C TRP A 305 -2.32 11.36 3.62
N GLU A 306 -3.35 11.91 4.26
CA GLU A 306 -4.50 11.16 4.76
C GLU A 306 -5.23 10.41 3.62
N LEU A 307 -5.41 11.06 2.46
CA LEU A 307 -5.95 10.41 1.26
C LEU A 307 -5.13 9.17 0.87
N PHE A 308 -3.80 9.29 0.84
CA PHE A 308 -2.91 8.16 0.49
C PHE A 308 -2.97 7.05 1.54
N GLN A 309 -3.08 7.40 2.82
CA GLN A 309 -3.22 6.44 3.91
C GLN A 309 -4.53 5.65 3.78
N ILE A 310 -5.63 6.32 3.44
CA ILE A 310 -6.93 5.67 3.22
C ILE A 310 -6.88 4.76 1.97
N ALA A 311 -6.32 5.26 0.87
CA ALA A 311 -6.36 4.58 -0.43
C ALA A 311 -5.39 3.40 -0.56
N PHE A 312 -4.23 3.46 0.10
CA PHE A 312 -3.15 2.46 -0.04
C PHE A 312 -2.79 1.76 1.28
N HIS A 313 -3.44 2.11 2.39
CA HIS A 313 -3.17 1.56 3.72
C HIS A 313 -1.72 1.76 4.22
N PHE A 314 -1.04 2.80 3.75
CA PHE A 314 0.31 3.15 4.21
C PHE A 314 0.29 4.29 5.21
N MET A 315 0.99 4.10 6.33
CA MET A 315 1.18 5.09 7.37
C MET A 315 2.39 6.00 7.11
N LYS A 316 3.35 5.61 6.27
CA LYS A 316 4.57 6.37 6.02
C LYS A 316 5.09 6.22 4.60
N ASP A 317 5.83 7.21 4.12
CA ASP A 317 6.45 7.20 2.78
C ASP A 317 7.48 6.07 2.61
N GLY A 318 8.12 5.66 3.71
CA GLY A 318 9.05 4.54 3.71
C GLY A 318 8.37 3.19 3.46
N GLU A 319 7.08 3.05 3.76
CA GLU A 319 6.35 1.79 3.54
C GLU A 319 6.10 1.53 2.05
N PHE A 320 6.11 2.58 1.22
CA PHE A 320 6.07 2.44 -0.24
C PHE A 320 7.28 1.71 -0.82
N MET A 321 8.36 1.53 -0.05
CA MET A 321 9.48 0.69 -0.46
C MET A 321 9.02 -0.77 -0.68
N LEU A 322 8.09 -1.25 0.13
CA LEU A 322 7.56 -2.62 0.06
C LEU A 322 6.29 -2.72 -0.79
N HIS A 323 5.92 -1.65 -1.49
CA HIS A 323 4.69 -1.64 -2.30
C HIS A 323 4.82 -2.61 -3.49
N GLU A 324 3.88 -3.55 -3.55
CA GLU A 324 3.70 -4.41 -4.71
C GLU A 324 3.10 -3.59 -5.87
N THR A 325 3.84 -3.50 -6.96
CA THR A 325 3.36 -2.79 -8.15
C THR A 325 2.36 -3.67 -8.90
N VAL A 326 1.42 -3.03 -9.61
CA VAL A 326 0.48 -3.76 -10.45
C VAL A 326 1.21 -4.64 -11.48
N SER A 327 0.69 -5.84 -11.72
CA SER A 327 1.27 -6.75 -12.72
C SER A 327 1.25 -6.15 -14.13
N LEU A 328 2.31 -6.42 -14.90
CA LEU A 328 2.42 -5.99 -16.30
C LEU A 328 1.25 -6.53 -17.16
N LYS A 329 0.75 -7.73 -16.83
CA LYS A 329 -0.42 -8.35 -17.49
C LYS A 329 -1.69 -7.52 -17.29
N ALA A 330 -1.95 -7.04 -16.07
CA ALA A 330 -3.11 -6.19 -15.79
C ALA A 330 -2.99 -4.84 -16.51
N ILE A 331 -1.81 -4.19 -16.45
CA ILE A 331 -1.55 -2.94 -17.18
C ILE A 331 -1.80 -3.15 -18.68
N SER A 332 -1.19 -4.17 -19.27
CA SER A 332 -1.29 -4.44 -20.70
C SER A 332 -2.74 -4.72 -21.11
N SER A 333 -3.45 -5.56 -20.35
CA SER A 333 -4.86 -5.85 -20.62
C SER A 333 -5.71 -4.58 -20.58
N PHE A 334 -5.50 -3.70 -19.60
CA PHE A 334 -6.18 -2.41 -19.55
C PHE A 334 -5.80 -1.49 -20.73
N MET A 335 -4.53 -1.45 -21.13
CA MET A 335 -4.04 -0.64 -22.26
C MET A 335 -4.67 -1.04 -23.59
N TYR A 336 -4.90 -2.34 -23.79
CA TYR A 336 -5.55 -2.89 -24.97
C TYR A 336 -7.08 -2.96 -24.85
N GLY A 337 -7.66 -2.45 -23.76
CA GLY A 337 -9.10 -2.39 -23.53
C GLY A 337 -9.76 -3.73 -23.20
N SER A 338 -8.98 -4.80 -22.98
CA SER A 338 -9.48 -6.13 -22.62
C SER A 338 -9.55 -6.39 -21.11
N GLY A 339 -8.77 -5.63 -20.33
CA GLY A 339 -8.67 -5.76 -18.87
C GLY A 339 -9.47 -4.71 -18.12
N MET A 340 -9.78 -5.03 -16.86
CA MET A 340 -10.35 -4.07 -15.92
C MET A 340 -9.32 -2.96 -15.60
N GLY A 341 -9.82 -1.75 -15.37
CA GLY A 341 -8.99 -0.65 -14.88
C GLY A 341 -8.61 -0.82 -13.39
N PRO A 342 -7.92 0.18 -12.81
CA PRO A 342 -7.58 0.17 -11.39
C PRO A 342 -8.82 0.04 -10.50
N ASN A 343 -8.76 -0.84 -9.50
CA ASN A 343 -9.83 -1.04 -8.54
C ASN A 343 -9.85 0.10 -7.50
N PRO A 344 -10.95 0.86 -7.35
CA PRO A 344 -11.03 1.94 -6.37
C PRO A 344 -10.87 1.52 -4.91
N LEU A 345 -11.13 0.25 -4.58
CA LEU A 345 -11.02 -0.30 -3.22
C LEU A 345 -9.63 -0.88 -2.91
N GLU A 346 -8.85 -1.16 -3.96
CA GLU A 346 -7.53 -1.78 -3.87
C GLU A 346 -6.63 -1.16 -4.94
N LEU A 347 -6.30 0.12 -4.72
CA LEU A 347 -5.53 0.88 -5.69
C LEU A 347 -4.08 0.41 -5.69
N GLN A 348 -3.55 0.18 -6.89
CA GLN A 348 -2.15 -0.18 -7.11
C GLN A 348 -1.52 0.79 -8.11
N TRP A 349 -0.34 1.29 -7.79
CA TRP A 349 0.44 2.10 -8.72
C TRP A 349 1.26 1.23 -9.65
N ASP A 350 1.42 1.69 -10.89
CA ASP A 350 2.53 1.27 -11.74
C ASP A 350 3.76 2.12 -11.37
N MET A 351 4.64 1.55 -10.55
CA MET A 351 5.85 2.21 -10.06
C MET A 351 6.98 2.23 -11.11
N THR A 352 6.82 1.45 -12.18
CA THR A 352 7.81 1.33 -13.26
C THR A 352 7.68 2.47 -14.27
N MET A 353 6.46 2.99 -14.45
CA MET A 353 6.16 4.07 -15.39
C MET A 353 6.04 5.44 -14.71
N THR A 354 5.85 6.49 -15.52
CA THR A 354 5.58 7.85 -15.03
C THR A 354 4.10 8.05 -14.69
N HIS A 355 3.75 9.16 -14.04
CA HIS A 355 2.36 9.54 -13.76
C HIS A 355 1.52 9.74 -15.03
N ASN A 356 2.15 9.89 -16.20
CA ASN A 356 1.48 10.07 -17.48
C ASN A 356 1.07 8.74 -18.14
N SER A 357 1.41 7.58 -17.55
CA SER A 357 0.88 6.31 -18.06
C SER A 357 -0.65 6.31 -17.92
N LYS A 358 -1.36 5.71 -18.87
CA LYS A 358 -2.83 5.67 -18.83
C LYS A 358 -3.35 4.98 -17.56
N TRP A 359 -2.63 3.96 -17.05
CA TRP A 359 -2.95 3.32 -15.77
C TRP A 359 -2.85 4.32 -14.60
N ASN A 360 -1.71 4.98 -14.46
CA ASN A 360 -1.47 5.93 -13.37
C ASN A 360 -2.38 7.17 -13.47
N GLN A 361 -2.68 7.66 -14.67
CA GLN A 361 -3.69 8.71 -14.86
C GLN A 361 -5.06 8.29 -14.32
N LYS A 362 -5.47 7.04 -14.56
CA LYS A 362 -6.74 6.53 -14.05
C LYS A 362 -6.74 6.40 -12.52
N VAL A 363 -5.63 5.98 -11.91
CA VAL A 363 -5.46 6.00 -10.45
C VAL A 363 -5.56 7.42 -9.90
N ILE A 364 -4.90 8.40 -10.53
CA ILE A 364 -4.97 9.82 -10.15
C ILE A 364 -6.41 10.34 -10.22
N ASP A 365 -7.16 9.99 -11.27
CA ASP A 365 -8.57 10.38 -11.41
C ASP A 365 -9.45 9.81 -10.29
N ILE A 366 -9.22 8.54 -9.91
CA ILE A 366 -9.94 7.90 -8.79
C ILE A 366 -9.60 8.61 -7.47
N LEU A 367 -8.32 8.88 -7.21
CA LEU A 367 -7.87 9.61 -6.02
C LEU A 367 -8.43 11.04 -5.97
N CYS A 368 -8.52 11.75 -7.10
CA CYS A 368 -9.18 13.05 -7.15
C CYS A 368 -10.66 12.95 -6.77
N SER A 369 -11.35 11.91 -7.22
CA SER A 369 -12.77 11.69 -6.91
C SER A 369 -12.96 11.37 -5.42
N GLN A 370 -12.12 10.50 -4.87
CA GLN A 370 -12.11 10.19 -3.42
C GLN A 370 -11.78 11.43 -2.58
N TYR A 371 -10.84 12.26 -3.02
CA TYR A 371 -10.53 13.53 -2.35
C TYR A 371 -11.75 14.45 -2.29
N THR A 372 -12.54 14.55 -3.38
CA THR A 372 -13.78 15.33 -3.38
C THR A 372 -14.81 14.78 -2.39
N SER A 373 -14.97 13.45 -2.30
CA SER A 373 -15.87 12.84 -1.31
C SER A 373 -15.41 13.09 0.14
N LEU A 374 -14.10 13.00 0.40
CA LEU A 374 -13.54 13.32 1.72
C LEU A 374 -13.62 14.81 2.05
N LEU A 375 -13.58 15.67 1.03
CA LEU A 375 -13.72 17.11 1.20
C LEU A 375 -15.09 17.48 1.77
N GLU A 376 -16.15 16.86 1.27
CA GLU A 376 -17.51 17.05 1.78
C GLU A 376 -17.67 16.46 3.19
N LYS A 377 -17.08 15.28 3.44
CA LYS A 377 -17.21 14.57 4.71
C LYS A 377 -16.42 15.22 5.86
N ASN A 378 -15.18 15.61 5.60
CA ASN A 378 -14.22 16.04 6.63
C ASN A 378 -14.02 17.57 6.65
N GLN A 379 -14.87 18.32 5.93
CA GLN A 379 -14.79 19.78 5.82
C GLN A 379 -13.40 20.28 5.36
N TRP A 380 -12.74 19.56 4.46
CA TRP A 380 -11.46 20.02 3.92
C TRP A 380 -11.64 21.30 3.10
N THR A 381 -10.60 22.13 3.03
CA THR A 381 -10.68 23.38 2.28
C THR A 381 -10.87 23.11 0.79
N SER A 382 -11.89 23.74 0.18
CA SER A 382 -12.16 23.65 -1.27
C SER A 382 -10.97 24.09 -2.11
N ARG A 383 -10.67 23.32 -3.16
CA ARG A 383 -9.53 23.52 -4.07
C ARG A 383 -9.92 23.18 -5.50
N PHE A 384 -9.24 23.82 -6.44
CA PHE A 384 -9.36 23.45 -7.85
C PHE A 384 -8.82 22.04 -8.10
N ARG A 385 -9.54 21.24 -8.88
CA ARG A 385 -9.19 19.86 -9.25
C ARG A 385 -7.75 19.72 -9.75
N GLN A 386 -7.29 20.65 -10.60
CA GLN A 386 -5.91 20.66 -11.11
C GLN A 386 -4.88 20.75 -10.00
N SER A 387 -5.12 21.59 -8.98
CA SER A 387 -4.19 21.76 -7.87
C SER A 387 -4.12 20.51 -6.99
N ILE A 388 -5.24 19.79 -6.84
CA ILE A 388 -5.28 18.50 -6.14
C ILE A 388 -4.49 17.45 -6.95
N MET A 389 -4.72 17.40 -8.26
CA MET A 389 -4.03 16.48 -9.16
C MET A 389 -2.51 16.69 -9.16
N ASP A 390 -2.06 17.95 -9.14
CA ASP A 390 -0.64 18.31 -9.06
C ASP A 390 -0.01 17.81 -7.73
N ASP A 391 -0.72 17.95 -6.60
CA ASP A 391 -0.24 17.48 -5.31
C ASP A 391 -0.20 15.94 -5.22
N ILE A 392 -1.23 15.26 -5.75
CA ILE A 392 -1.24 13.78 -5.87
C ILE A 392 -0.06 13.32 -6.74
N THR A 393 0.18 13.99 -7.87
CA THR A 393 1.29 13.68 -8.77
C THR A 393 2.64 13.89 -8.08
N ASN A 394 2.78 14.99 -7.35
CA ASN A 394 3.98 15.27 -6.55
C ASN A 394 4.22 14.18 -5.51
N LYS A 395 3.16 13.72 -4.84
CA LYS A 395 3.24 12.63 -3.86
C LYS A 395 3.62 11.30 -4.52
N PHE A 396 2.99 10.94 -5.64
CA PHE A 396 3.35 9.77 -6.43
C PHE A 396 4.84 9.77 -6.83
N ASN A 397 5.36 10.93 -7.29
CA ASN A 397 6.77 11.05 -7.64
C ASN A 397 7.70 10.84 -6.42
N GLN A 398 7.28 11.23 -5.21
CA GLN A 398 8.01 10.92 -3.97
C GLN A 398 7.97 9.43 -3.66
N CYS A 399 6.80 8.78 -3.75
CA CYS A 399 6.65 7.34 -3.57
C CYS A 399 7.53 6.56 -4.55
N CYS A 400 7.53 6.93 -5.84
CA CYS A 400 8.41 6.35 -6.85
C CYS A 400 9.90 6.48 -6.50
N LYS A 401 10.32 7.63 -5.93
CA LYS A 401 11.71 7.81 -5.49
C LYS A 401 12.04 6.86 -4.35
N CYS A 402 11.18 6.74 -3.34
CA CYS A 402 11.37 5.79 -2.24
C CYS A 402 11.40 4.34 -2.74
N TRP A 403 10.47 3.96 -3.63
CA TRP A 403 10.39 2.62 -4.20
C TRP A 403 11.66 2.28 -5.02
N ARG A 404 12.12 3.18 -5.90
CA ARG A 404 13.34 2.95 -6.71
C ARG A 404 14.61 2.82 -5.87
N LYS A 405 14.66 3.41 -4.66
CA LYS A 405 15.82 3.25 -3.76
C LYS A 405 16.01 1.80 -3.30
N VAL A 406 14.93 1.01 -3.22
CA VAL A 406 15.01 -0.40 -2.80
C VAL A 406 15.00 -1.38 -3.96
N GLN A 407 14.90 -0.90 -5.20
CA GLN A 407 15.00 -1.78 -6.36
C GLN A 407 16.47 -2.17 -6.63
N PRO A 408 16.71 -3.42 -7.07
CA PRO A 408 17.99 -3.82 -7.63
C PRO A 408 18.35 -2.88 -8.77
N HIS A 409 19.49 -2.21 -8.66
CA HIS A 409 20.01 -1.39 -9.73
C HIS A 409 20.96 -2.25 -10.57
N VAL A 410 20.82 -2.23 -11.89
CA VAL A 410 21.81 -2.81 -12.80
C VAL A 410 22.82 -1.70 -13.09
N PRO A 411 24.04 -1.73 -12.52
CA PRO A 411 25.07 -0.78 -12.86
C PRO A 411 25.52 -0.97 -14.31
N SER A 412 26.32 -0.03 -14.83
CA SER A 412 26.85 -0.09 -16.20
C SER A 412 27.70 -1.33 -16.51
N ASN A 413 28.13 -2.07 -15.48
CA ASN A 413 28.85 -3.34 -15.61
C ASN A 413 27.92 -4.54 -15.93
N GLY A 414 26.60 -4.35 -15.93
CA GLY A 414 25.62 -5.41 -16.22
C GLY A 414 25.38 -6.41 -15.08
N ILE A 415 26.07 -6.28 -13.94
CA ILE A 415 25.92 -7.20 -12.81
C ILE A 415 24.78 -6.71 -11.92
N HIS A 416 23.71 -7.50 -11.79
CA HIS A 416 22.59 -7.17 -10.91
C HIS A 416 23.05 -7.06 -9.46
N LYS A 417 22.72 -5.94 -8.80
CA LYS A 417 22.96 -5.81 -7.37
C LYS A 417 22.18 -6.84 -6.58
N THR A 418 22.83 -7.45 -5.59
CA THR A 418 22.16 -8.36 -4.66
C THR A 418 21.28 -7.56 -3.69
N MET A 419 20.28 -8.20 -3.10
CA MET A 419 19.43 -7.54 -2.08
C MET A 419 20.23 -7.10 -0.85
N GLN A 420 21.34 -7.77 -0.54
CA GLN A 420 22.27 -7.36 0.52
C GLN A 420 22.89 -5.99 0.20
N GLU A 421 23.46 -5.83 -1.01
CA GLU A 421 24.05 -4.56 -1.45
C GLU A 421 23.01 -3.42 -1.55
N VAL A 422 21.75 -3.75 -1.86
CA VAL A 422 20.65 -2.80 -1.80
C VAL A 422 20.38 -2.37 -0.36
N GLY A 423 20.38 -3.32 0.59
CA GLY A 423 20.24 -3.06 2.02
C GLY A 423 21.35 -2.16 2.56
N ASP A 424 22.62 -2.50 2.28
CA ASP A 424 23.78 -1.72 2.71
C ASP A 424 23.70 -0.27 2.20
N ARG A 425 23.32 -0.09 0.92
CA ARG A 425 23.08 1.24 0.33
C ARG A 425 21.99 2.04 1.04
N LEU A 426 20.93 1.39 1.52
CA LEU A 426 19.84 2.08 2.23
C LEU A 426 20.29 2.52 3.63
N VAL A 427 21.11 1.72 4.30
CA VAL A 427 21.71 2.08 5.59
C VAL A 427 22.60 3.31 5.43
N ASP A 428 23.48 3.32 4.43
CA ASP A 428 24.37 4.46 4.16
C ASP A 428 23.57 5.75 3.88
N GLN A 429 22.52 5.69 3.07
CA GLN A 429 21.66 6.84 2.77
C GLN A 429 20.83 7.35 3.97
N THR A 430 20.66 6.54 5.00
CA THR A 430 19.92 6.94 6.21
C THR A 430 20.83 7.69 7.20
N ASN A 431 22.16 7.52 7.07
CA ASN A 431 23.16 8.16 7.92
C ASN A 431 23.67 9.51 7.37
N GLU A 432 23.30 9.85 6.13
CA GLU A 432 23.47 11.18 5.51
C GLU A 432 22.29 12.11 5.80
#